data_AF-A0A1G9R6B8-F1
#
_entry.id   AF-A0A1G9R6B8-F1
#
_cell.length_a   1.000
_cell.length_b   1.000
_cell.length_c   1.000
_cell.angle_alpha   90.00
_cell.angle_beta   90.00
_cell.angle_gamma   90.00
#
_symmetry.space_group_name_H-M   'P 1'
#
loop_
_entity.id
_entity.type
_entity.pdbx_description
1 polymer ?
#
loop_
_entity_poly.entity_id
_entity_poly.type
_entity_poly.pdbx_seq_one_letter_code
_entity_poly.pdbx_strand_id
1 'polypeptide(L)'
;MLKISPEYINQVKQATVPEDLFGPLQSALMLEHSTIPPYLTAMFSLKPGKNLYIREVIHSIVIEEMLHLTIVANILNALGGSPVLNNKNFIPQYPGPLPMGIGDQLVVGLTKYSTDQVKNVFMEIEEPEIPLVIPEMKSFKAAKVDYHTIGEFYKEIQAKIAELAISTMPGDPKKQVVSAFFKADQLFPITNTQDAQKAIDIIVEQGEGTDKSPAFDLDEIAHYYKFEELYKGRKIVADSDSPLGYSFSQEPIPFDADEVFNFFPNTKSDMIPPEHEGYRLINQFNFSYATLLNGLNRTFNGEPDFLPHTIGIMYDLKLLAEKLGSMNFPGKKGYTIGPSFEYVEVNL
;
A
#
# COMPACT_ATOMS: atom_id res chain seq x y z
N MET A 1 5.25 -14.82 7.69
CA MET A 1 5.69 -13.71 8.55
C MET A 1 6.96 -13.12 8.02
N LEU A 2 6.82 -11.89 7.54
CA LEU A 2 7.84 -11.17 6.79
C LEU A 2 8.92 -10.63 7.73
N LYS A 3 10.15 -10.60 7.24
CA LYS A 3 11.27 -9.97 7.94
C LYS A 3 11.88 -8.96 7.01
N ILE A 4 12.07 -7.73 7.48
CA ILE A 4 12.94 -6.77 6.79
C ILE A 4 14.37 -7.29 6.82
N SER A 5 15.09 -7.18 5.70
CA SER A 5 16.51 -7.51 5.68
C SER A 5 17.25 -6.64 6.71
N PRO A 6 18.04 -7.24 7.63
CA PRO A 6 18.76 -6.50 8.68
C PRO A 6 19.67 -5.41 8.13
N GLU A 7 20.08 -5.50 6.86
CA GLU A 7 20.86 -4.48 6.17
C GLU A 7 20.19 -3.11 6.21
N TYR A 8 18.87 -3.01 5.95
CA TYR A 8 18.16 -1.73 5.91
C TYR A 8 18.04 -1.10 7.29
N ILE A 9 17.75 -1.91 8.32
CA ILE A 9 17.75 -1.45 9.72
C ILE A 9 19.15 -0.98 10.11
N ASN A 10 20.20 -1.70 9.72
CA ASN A 10 21.58 -1.31 10.00
C ASN A 10 21.99 -0.02 9.28
N GLN A 11 21.56 0.20 8.03
CA GLN A 11 21.78 1.46 7.31
C GLN A 11 21.17 2.63 8.08
N VAL A 12 19.93 2.51 8.56
CA VAL A 12 19.28 3.53 9.39
C VAL A 12 20.07 3.74 10.69
N LYS A 13 20.44 2.67 11.41
CA LYS A 13 21.20 2.77 12.67
C LYS A 13 22.57 3.45 12.52
N GLN A 14 23.22 3.25 11.39
CA GLN A 14 24.54 3.81 11.09
C GLN A 14 24.48 5.25 10.56
N ALA A 15 23.29 5.79 10.29
CA ALA A 15 23.16 7.17 9.85
C ALA A 15 23.72 8.15 10.91
N THR A 16 24.52 9.10 10.41
CA THR A 16 25.19 10.15 11.18
C THR A 16 24.81 11.55 10.72
N VAL A 17 24.29 11.66 9.49
CA VAL A 17 23.74 12.89 8.90
C VAL A 17 22.40 12.61 8.20
N PRO A 18 21.52 13.62 7.99
CA PRO A 18 20.22 13.43 7.35
C PRO A 18 20.28 12.72 5.99
N GLU A 19 21.33 12.97 5.22
CA GLU A 19 21.54 12.40 3.88
C GLU A 19 21.67 10.87 3.90
N ASP A 20 22.18 10.30 5.01
CA ASP A 20 22.31 8.85 5.17
C ASP A 20 20.93 8.16 5.19
N LEU A 21 19.86 8.90 5.52
CA LEU A 21 18.49 8.39 5.53
C LEU A 21 17.81 8.41 4.15
N PHE A 22 18.42 9.03 3.13
CA PHE A 22 17.79 9.14 1.81
C PHE A 22 17.57 7.78 1.15
N GLY A 23 18.56 6.89 1.21
CA GLY A 23 18.47 5.54 0.67
C GLY A 23 17.39 4.69 1.37
N PRO A 24 17.39 4.59 2.71
CA PRO A 24 16.34 3.92 3.46
C PRO A 24 14.94 4.47 3.17
N LEU A 25 14.75 5.80 3.16
CA LEU A 25 13.45 6.41 2.86
C LEU A 25 13.00 6.19 1.41
N GLN A 26 13.92 6.18 0.44
CA GLN A 26 13.60 5.83 -0.94
C GLN A 26 13.16 4.37 -1.08
N SER A 27 13.71 3.48 -0.24
CA SER A 27 13.31 2.08 -0.18
C SER A 27 11.96 1.90 0.52
N ALA A 28 11.70 2.68 1.58
CA ALA A 28 10.38 2.79 2.22
C ALA A 28 9.31 3.24 1.21
N LEU A 29 9.62 4.28 0.43
CA LEU A 29 8.73 4.80 -0.61
C LEU A 29 8.39 3.74 -1.67
N MET A 30 9.39 2.93 -2.04
CA MET A 30 9.21 1.81 -2.97
C MET A 30 8.37 0.69 -2.35
N LEU A 31 8.52 0.45 -1.05
CA LEU A 31 7.72 -0.51 -0.29
C LEU A 31 6.24 -0.11 -0.26
N GLU A 32 5.91 1.11 0.17
CA GLU A 32 4.52 1.64 0.14
C GLU A 32 3.93 1.57 -1.28
N HIS A 33 4.75 1.86 -2.28
CA HIS A 33 4.30 1.73 -3.66
C HIS A 33 4.01 0.27 -4.06
N SER A 34 4.77 -0.69 -3.54
CA SER A 34 4.72 -2.08 -3.96
C SER A 34 3.46 -2.83 -3.55
N THR A 35 2.74 -2.33 -2.54
CA THR A 35 1.47 -2.88 -2.03
C THR A 35 0.28 -2.43 -2.89
N ILE A 36 0.35 -1.22 -3.46
CA ILE A 36 -0.74 -0.58 -4.21
C ILE A 36 -1.17 -1.40 -5.45
N PRO A 37 -0.29 -1.80 -6.40
CA PRO A 37 -0.71 -2.53 -7.60
C PRO A 37 -1.38 -3.89 -7.31
N PRO A 38 -0.88 -4.75 -6.39
CA PRO A 38 -1.58 -5.96 -5.97
C PRO A 38 -2.99 -5.69 -5.41
N TYR A 39 -3.14 -4.71 -4.50
CA TYR A 39 -4.43 -4.38 -3.90
C TYR A 39 -5.41 -3.82 -4.94
N LEU A 40 -4.95 -2.91 -5.79
CA LEU A 40 -5.73 -2.40 -6.92
C LEU A 40 -6.13 -3.50 -7.90
N THR A 41 -5.25 -4.46 -8.19
CA THR A 41 -5.57 -5.56 -9.10
C THR A 41 -6.71 -6.42 -8.54
N ALA A 42 -6.64 -6.78 -7.26
CA ALA A 42 -7.71 -7.50 -6.61
C ALA A 42 -9.01 -6.68 -6.60
N MET A 43 -8.95 -5.39 -6.25
CA MET A 43 -10.12 -4.51 -6.26
C MET A 43 -10.75 -4.38 -7.65
N PHE A 44 -9.95 -4.17 -8.71
CA PHE A 44 -10.42 -4.04 -10.08
C PHE A 44 -10.99 -5.33 -10.64
N SER A 45 -10.63 -6.49 -10.07
CA SER A 45 -11.25 -7.76 -10.44
C SER A 45 -12.70 -7.88 -9.93
N LEU A 46 -13.09 -7.16 -8.88
CA LEU A 46 -14.49 -7.13 -8.45
C LEU A 46 -15.31 -6.42 -9.51
N LYS A 47 -16.36 -7.05 -10.07
CA LYS A 47 -17.14 -6.40 -11.14
C LYS A 47 -17.77 -5.07 -10.67
N PRO A 48 -17.97 -4.07 -11.56
CA PRO A 48 -18.57 -2.80 -11.18
C PRO A 48 -19.92 -2.97 -10.47
N GLY A 49 -20.09 -2.33 -9.31
CA GLY A 49 -21.31 -2.40 -8.52
C GLY A 49 -21.52 -3.72 -7.73
N LYS A 50 -20.51 -4.60 -7.67
CA LYS A 50 -20.58 -5.90 -6.99
C LYS A 50 -19.57 -5.98 -5.84
N ASN A 51 -19.83 -6.88 -4.88
CA ASN A 51 -18.98 -7.12 -3.72
C ASN A 51 -18.58 -5.81 -3.01
N LEU A 52 -19.55 -4.90 -2.84
CA LEU A 52 -19.33 -3.49 -2.51
C LEU A 52 -18.51 -3.29 -1.22
N TYR A 53 -18.84 -4.02 -0.15
CA TYR A 53 -18.08 -3.92 1.10
C TYR A 53 -16.61 -4.29 0.92
N ILE A 54 -16.34 -5.41 0.26
CA ILE A 54 -14.97 -5.88 -0.04
C ILE A 54 -14.22 -4.83 -0.86
N ARG A 55 -14.90 -4.26 -1.87
CA ARG A 55 -14.34 -3.20 -2.70
C ARG A 55 -14.03 -1.95 -1.89
N GLU A 56 -14.92 -1.53 -1.00
CA GLU A 56 -14.77 -0.36 -0.13
C GLU A 56 -13.59 -0.54 0.84
N VAL A 57 -13.45 -1.72 1.44
CA VAL A 57 -12.32 -2.05 2.34
C VAL A 57 -10.98 -2.01 1.60
N ILE A 58 -10.87 -2.68 0.44
CA ILE A 58 -9.61 -2.65 -0.32
C ILE A 58 -9.32 -1.23 -0.84
N HIS A 59 -10.36 -0.50 -1.24
CA HIS A 59 -10.20 0.88 -1.68
C HIS A 59 -9.69 1.79 -0.55
N SER A 60 -10.21 1.66 0.67
CA SER A 60 -9.74 2.48 1.80
C SER A 60 -8.27 2.21 2.11
N ILE A 61 -7.85 0.94 2.13
CA ILE A 61 -6.44 0.55 2.31
C ILE A 61 -5.57 1.16 1.21
N VAL A 62 -5.97 1.06 -0.07
CA VAL A 62 -5.20 1.66 -1.18
C VAL A 62 -5.04 3.18 -1.00
N ILE A 63 -6.06 3.87 -0.51
CA ILE A 63 -5.97 5.31 -0.22
C ILE A 63 -5.01 5.59 0.96
N GLU A 64 -5.00 4.74 1.97
CA GLU A 64 -4.06 4.80 3.11
C GLU A 64 -2.61 4.54 2.63
N GLU A 65 -2.35 3.55 1.78
CA GLU A 65 -1.02 3.31 1.19
C GLU A 65 -0.53 4.50 0.32
N MET A 66 -1.45 5.19 -0.38
CA MET A 66 -1.12 6.43 -1.10
C MET A 66 -0.79 7.60 -0.16
N LEU A 67 -1.45 7.65 1.00
CA LEU A 67 -1.11 8.58 2.07
C LEU A 67 0.29 8.26 2.62
N HIS A 68 0.60 7.00 2.90
CA HIS A 68 1.89 6.57 3.43
C HIS A 68 3.02 6.92 2.47
N LEU A 69 2.85 6.60 1.18
CA LEU A 69 3.77 7.00 0.12
C LEU A 69 4.00 8.53 0.10
N THR A 70 2.94 9.32 0.28
CA THR A 70 3.03 10.79 0.35
C THR A 70 3.76 11.27 1.60
N ILE A 71 3.51 10.64 2.76
CA ILE A 71 4.21 10.95 4.02
C ILE A 71 5.70 10.65 3.88
N VAL A 72 6.08 9.49 3.37
CA VAL A 72 7.49 9.13 3.14
C VAL A 72 8.18 10.13 2.22
N ALA A 73 7.50 10.55 1.14
CA ALA A 73 8.00 11.58 0.24
C ALA A 73 8.21 12.93 0.96
N ASN A 74 7.27 13.33 1.83
CA ASN A 74 7.40 14.54 2.65
C ASN A 74 8.56 14.45 3.64
N ILE A 75 8.78 13.30 4.30
CA ILE A 75 9.90 13.07 5.22
C ILE A 75 11.22 13.18 4.45
N LEU A 76 11.33 12.50 3.31
CA LEU A 76 12.52 12.54 2.45
C LEU A 76 12.83 13.96 1.99
N ASN A 77 11.82 14.71 1.53
CA ASN A 77 11.98 16.12 1.17
C ASN A 77 12.39 16.99 2.37
N ALA A 78 11.81 16.77 3.54
CA ALA A 78 12.11 17.53 4.76
C ALA A 78 13.57 17.36 5.19
N LEU A 79 14.14 16.17 5.00
CA LEU A 79 15.57 15.91 5.25
C LEU A 79 16.50 16.44 4.15
N GLY A 80 15.97 17.04 3.08
CA GLY A 80 16.74 17.62 1.97
C GLY A 80 16.90 16.70 0.76
N GLY A 81 16.30 15.51 0.79
CA GLY A 81 16.29 14.55 -0.31
C GLY A 81 15.35 14.94 -1.45
N SER A 82 15.19 14.03 -2.41
CA SER A 82 14.26 14.19 -3.53
C SER A 82 13.75 12.80 -3.94
N PRO A 83 12.46 12.49 -3.67
CA PRO A 83 11.85 11.21 -4.02
C PRO A 83 11.92 10.91 -5.52
N VAL A 84 12.21 9.66 -5.88
CA VAL A 84 12.23 9.19 -7.27
C VAL A 84 11.17 8.12 -7.47
N LEU A 85 10.16 8.40 -8.29
CA LEU A 85 9.02 7.49 -8.55
C LEU A 85 8.89 7.08 -10.02
N ASN A 86 9.51 7.81 -10.93
CA ASN A 86 9.35 7.63 -12.38
C ASN A 86 10.50 6.86 -13.04
N ASN A 87 11.17 5.99 -12.27
CA ASN A 87 12.27 5.15 -12.74
C ASN A 87 11.78 3.70 -12.91
N LYS A 88 12.28 2.98 -13.92
CA LYS A 88 12.03 1.55 -14.10
C LYS A 88 12.31 0.71 -12.83
N ASN A 89 13.34 1.07 -12.07
CA ASN A 89 13.74 0.36 -10.86
C ASN A 89 12.86 0.69 -9.64
N PHE A 90 12.00 1.71 -9.73
CA PHE A 90 11.02 2.02 -8.68
C PHE A 90 9.82 1.06 -8.72
N ILE A 91 9.48 0.56 -9.92
CA ILE A 91 8.34 -0.33 -10.10
C ILE A 91 8.79 -1.77 -9.82
N PRO A 92 8.21 -2.45 -8.81
CA PRO A 92 8.55 -3.84 -8.53
C PRO A 92 8.21 -4.76 -9.69
N GLN A 93 8.93 -5.87 -9.79
CA GLN A 93 8.54 -6.93 -10.72
C GLN A 93 7.42 -7.76 -10.10
N TYR A 94 6.33 -7.92 -10.84
CA TYR A 94 5.25 -8.84 -10.48
C TYR A 94 5.14 -9.98 -11.51
N PRO A 95 5.15 -11.25 -11.06
CA PRO A 95 5.30 -11.67 -9.67
C PRO A 95 6.75 -11.55 -9.19
N GLY A 96 6.96 -11.19 -7.93
CA GLY A 96 8.29 -11.01 -7.36
C GLY A 96 8.28 -10.75 -5.85
N PRO A 97 9.46 -10.62 -5.22
CA PRO A 97 9.54 -10.28 -3.80
C PRO A 97 9.12 -8.83 -3.56
N LEU A 98 8.79 -8.51 -2.32
CA LEU A 98 8.69 -7.11 -1.90
C LEU A 98 10.07 -6.44 -1.90
N PRO A 99 10.12 -5.11 -2.03
CA PRO A 99 11.29 -4.30 -1.70
C PRO A 99 11.92 -4.66 -0.35
N MET A 100 13.18 -4.26 -0.18
CA MET A 100 13.91 -4.41 1.09
C MET A 100 14.16 -5.86 1.56
N GLY A 101 13.99 -6.84 0.65
CA GLY A 101 14.13 -8.27 0.99
C GLY A 101 13.06 -8.71 1.98
N ILE A 102 11.91 -8.03 1.98
CA ILE A 102 10.84 -8.33 2.92
C ILE A 102 10.23 -9.67 2.55
N GLY A 103 10.42 -10.62 3.47
CA GLY A 103 9.95 -11.99 3.34
C GLY A 103 10.46 -12.66 2.08
N ASP A 104 11.72 -13.10 2.11
CA ASP A 104 12.41 -13.83 1.04
C ASP A 104 11.64 -15.00 0.39
N GLN A 105 10.52 -15.44 0.99
CA GLN A 105 9.64 -16.49 0.48
C GLN A 105 8.29 -15.98 -0.07
N LEU A 106 7.86 -14.77 0.28
CA LEU A 106 6.62 -14.19 -0.22
C LEU A 106 6.81 -13.69 -1.64
N VAL A 107 6.06 -14.26 -2.57
CA VAL A 107 6.00 -13.82 -3.96
C VAL A 107 4.68 -13.08 -4.18
N VAL A 108 4.78 -11.77 -4.32
CA VAL A 108 3.64 -10.90 -4.57
C VAL A 108 3.36 -10.84 -6.06
N GLY A 109 2.13 -11.14 -6.45
CA GLY A 109 1.67 -11.12 -7.85
C GLY A 109 0.44 -10.24 -8.05
N LEU A 110 0.12 -10.00 -9.32
CA LEU A 110 -1.10 -9.29 -9.74
C LEU A 110 -2.18 -10.33 -10.06
N THR A 111 -3.08 -10.56 -9.12
CA THR A 111 -4.12 -11.60 -9.20
C THR A 111 -5.49 -11.03 -8.84
N LYS A 112 -6.54 -11.72 -9.29
CA LYS A 112 -7.92 -11.38 -8.92
C LYS A 112 -8.14 -11.56 -7.41
N TYR A 113 -9.18 -10.91 -6.89
CA TYR A 113 -9.64 -11.12 -5.53
C TYR A 113 -10.01 -12.58 -5.30
N SER A 114 -9.49 -13.12 -4.20
CA SER A 114 -9.95 -14.35 -3.55
C SER A 114 -9.60 -14.27 -2.07
N THR A 115 -10.32 -15.02 -1.24
CA THR A 115 -9.99 -15.15 0.18
C THR A 115 -8.57 -15.70 0.39
N ASP A 116 -8.08 -16.56 -0.52
CA ASP A 116 -6.71 -17.07 -0.49
C ASP A 116 -5.68 -15.99 -0.79
N GLN A 117 -5.96 -15.08 -1.72
CA GLN A 117 -5.09 -13.94 -2.01
C GLN A 117 -5.02 -12.99 -0.81
N VAL A 118 -6.16 -12.72 -0.18
CA VAL A 118 -6.22 -11.93 1.05
C VAL A 118 -5.38 -12.59 2.14
N LYS A 119 -5.58 -13.89 2.40
CA LYS A 119 -4.93 -14.58 3.50
C LYS A 119 -3.43 -14.78 3.30
N ASN A 120 -3.04 -15.25 2.11
CA ASN A 120 -1.67 -15.73 1.86
C ASN A 120 -0.75 -14.65 1.29
N VAL A 121 -1.28 -13.46 0.97
CA VAL A 121 -0.47 -12.35 0.48
C VAL A 121 -0.78 -11.11 1.29
N PHE A 122 -2.01 -10.57 1.25
CA PHE A 122 -2.28 -9.25 1.83
C PHE A 122 -2.13 -9.22 3.35
N MET A 123 -2.71 -10.18 4.06
CA MET A 123 -2.49 -10.32 5.50
C MET A 123 -1.04 -10.62 5.87
N GLU A 124 -0.27 -11.24 4.97
CA GLU A 124 1.15 -11.49 5.23
C GLU A 124 1.98 -10.20 5.06
N ILE A 125 1.63 -9.35 4.10
CA ILE A 125 2.23 -8.01 3.91
C ILE A 125 2.04 -7.15 5.16
N GLU A 126 0.82 -7.10 5.68
CA GLU A 126 0.44 -6.22 6.80
C GLU A 126 0.65 -6.85 8.19
N GLU A 127 1.23 -8.06 8.27
CA GLU A 127 1.30 -8.80 9.53
C GLU A 127 2.07 -8.01 10.61
N PRO A 128 1.43 -7.62 11.73
CA PRO A 128 2.10 -6.90 12.80
C PRO A 128 3.07 -7.81 13.56
N GLU A 129 4.01 -7.22 14.31
CA GLU A 129 4.97 -7.98 15.13
C GLU A 129 4.27 -8.93 16.10
N ILE A 130 3.22 -8.42 16.73
CA ILE A 130 2.38 -9.15 17.68
C ILE A 130 0.93 -8.98 17.23
N PRO A 131 0.38 -9.92 16.44
CA PRO A 131 -1.01 -9.84 16.02
C PRO A 131 -1.92 -10.03 17.22
N LEU A 132 -2.89 -9.12 17.36
CA LEU A 132 -3.99 -9.32 18.28
C LEU A 132 -4.81 -10.49 17.75
N VAL A 133 -5.03 -11.49 18.60
CA VAL A 133 -6.03 -12.50 18.29
C VAL A 133 -7.36 -11.79 18.48
N ILE A 134 -8.17 -11.64 17.44
CA ILE A 134 -9.52 -11.11 17.55
C ILE A 134 -10.45 -12.26 17.98
N PRO A 135 -11.31 -12.07 19.00
CA PRO A 135 -12.08 -13.18 19.53
C PRO A 135 -13.19 -13.51 18.55
N GLU A 136 -13.32 -14.80 18.24
CA GLU A 136 -14.66 -15.34 18.06
C GLU A 136 -15.37 -15.27 19.42
N MET A 137 -16.69 -15.07 19.48
CA MET A 137 -17.40 -15.07 20.77
C MET A 137 -17.06 -16.36 21.55
N LYS A 138 -16.17 -16.21 22.55
CA LYS A 138 -15.51 -17.18 23.44
C LYS A 138 -14.09 -17.67 23.06
N SER A 139 -13.15 -17.10 23.82
CA SER A 139 -11.88 -17.63 24.39
C SER A 139 -10.57 -17.47 23.60
N PHE A 140 -9.50 -17.18 24.36
CA PHE A 140 -8.15 -16.81 23.92
C PHE A 140 -7.02 -17.43 24.74
N LYS A 141 -5.84 -17.55 24.10
CA LYS A 141 -4.52 -17.19 24.65
C LYS A 141 -3.59 -16.76 23.50
N ALA A 142 -2.74 -15.76 23.73
CA ALA A 142 -1.68 -15.30 22.82
C ALA A 142 -0.27 -15.51 23.43
N ALA A 143 0.74 -15.66 22.58
CA ALA A 143 2.15 -15.81 22.94
C ALA A 143 3.03 -14.85 22.11
N LYS A 144 4.14 -14.36 22.71
CA LYS A 144 5.13 -13.44 22.11
C LYS A 144 6.30 -14.16 21.44
N VAL A 145 6.81 -13.62 20.33
CA VAL A 145 8.09 -13.97 19.70
C VAL A 145 8.71 -12.71 19.06
N ASP A 146 10.05 -12.60 19.00
CA ASP A 146 10.81 -11.45 18.44
C ASP A 146 10.92 -11.49 16.90
N TYR A 147 10.58 -10.39 16.19
CA TYR A 147 10.63 -10.27 14.71
C TYR A 147 10.90 -8.83 14.20
N HIS A 148 11.31 -8.67 12.94
CA HIS A 148 11.55 -7.36 12.29
C HIS A 148 10.49 -6.99 11.24
N THR A 149 9.48 -6.16 11.60
CA THR A 149 8.34 -5.76 10.74
C THR A 149 8.52 -4.41 10.03
N ILE A 150 7.57 -4.03 9.15
CA ILE A 150 7.54 -2.71 8.49
C ILE A 150 7.51 -1.59 9.55
N GLY A 151 6.70 -1.79 10.58
CA GLY A 151 6.59 -0.90 11.73
C GLY A 151 7.90 -0.73 12.49
N GLU A 152 8.71 -1.78 12.64
CA GLU A 152 10.03 -1.64 13.26
C GLU A 152 10.99 -0.78 12.44
N PHE A 153 11.01 -0.96 11.13
CA PHE A 153 11.86 -0.14 10.26
C PHE A 153 11.48 1.34 10.35
N TYR A 154 10.18 1.66 10.38
CA TYR A 154 9.71 3.01 10.60
C TYR A 154 10.06 3.56 11.99
N LYS A 155 9.91 2.76 13.05
CA LYS A 155 10.35 3.13 14.40
C LYS A 155 11.84 3.41 14.47
N GLU A 156 12.66 2.68 13.73
CA GLU A 156 14.11 2.93 13.64
C GLU A 156 14.42 4.24 12.90
N ILE A 157 13.70 4.56 11.82
CA ILE A 157 13.80 5.89 11.17
C ILE A 157 13.41 7.00 12.15
N GLN A 158 12.29 6.81 12.86
CA GLN A 158 11.78 7.75 13.85
C GLN A 158 12.80 8.02 14.95
N ALA A 159 13.39 6.96 15.52
CA ALA A 159 14.43 7.05 16.54
C ALA A 159 15.69 7.76 16.00
N LYS A 160 16.09 7.45 14.77
CA LYS A 160 17.28 8.04 14.16
C LYS A 160 17.09 9.54 13.85
N ILE A 161 15.94 9.96 13.35
CA ILE A 161 15.63 11.39 13.13
C ILE A 161 15.73 12.16 14.46
N ALA A 162 15.23 11.58 15.56
CA ALA A 162 15.35 12.19 16.88
C ALA A 162 16.80 12.25 17.39
N GLU A 163 17.59 11.21 17.17
CA GLU A 163 19.02 11.14 17.54
C GLU A 163 19.86 12.20 16.81
N LEU A 164 19.58 12.44 15.52
CA LEU A 164 20.24 13.49 14.73
C LEU A 164 19.94 14.92 15.24
N ALA A 165 19.01 15.06 16.20
CA ALA A 165 18.68 16.31 16.90
C ALA A 165 18.36 17.49 15.95
N ILE A 166 17.63 17.20 14.88
CA ILE A 166 17.26 18.18 13.84
C ILE A 166 16.15 19.09 14.39
N SER A 167 16.53 20.30 14.81
CA SER A 167 15.58 21.30 15.35
C SER A 167 14.71 21.94 14.27
N THR A 168 15.22 22.05 13.04
CA THR A 168 14.50 22.54 11.87
C THR A 168 14.89 21.68 10.68
N MET A 169 13.90 21.17 9.97
CA MET A 169 14.11 20.31 8.81
C MET A 169 14.90 21.08 7.72
N PRO A 170 16.01 20.53 7.19
CA PRO A 170 16.92 21.25 6.30
C PRO A 170 16.39 21.40 4.86
N GLY A 171 15.36 20.64 4.49
CA GLY A 171 14.78 20.65 3.15
C GLY A 171 13.96 21.88 2.80
N ASP A 172 13.64 22.04 1.51
CA ASP A 172 12.81 23.15 1.02
C ASP A 172 11.34 22.96 1.47
N PRO A 173 10.78 23.86 2.29
CA PRO A 173 9.38 23.77 2.71
C PRO A 173 8.39 23.79 1.55
N LYS A 174 8.76 24.34 0.38
CA LYS A 174 7.90 24.37 -0.81
C LYS A 174 7.67 22.99 -1.44
N LYS A 175 8.48 21.99 -1.08
CA LYS A 175 8.31 20.60 -1.53
C LYS A 175 7.36 19.79 -0.65
N GLN A 176 6.89 20.34 0.48
CA GLN A 176 5.93 19.65 1.35
C GLN A 176 4.56 19.60 0.67
N VAL A 177 4.07 18.38 0.46
CA VAL A 177 2.75 18.14 -0.12
C VAL A 177 1.71 18.10 0.99
N VAL A 178 0.66 18.91 0.83
CA VAL A 178 -0.55 18.87 1.65
C VAL A 178 -1.76 18.80 0.72
N SER A 179 -2.86 18.24 1.20
CA SER A 179 -4.04 18.06 0.35
C SER A 179 -5.32 18.06 1.18
N ALA A 180 -6.36 18.72 0.67
CA ALA A 180 -7.71 18.62 1.24
C ALA A 180 -8.36 17.24 0.99
N PHE A 181 -7.72 16.39 0.18
CA PHE A 181 -8.15 14.99 -0.02
C PHE A 181 -7.92 14.14 1.24
N PHE A 182 -6.87 14.44 2.00
CA PHE A 182 -6.57 13.77 3.26
C PHE A 182 -6.95 14.68 4.43
N LYS A 183 -7.21 14.09 5.61
CA LYS A 183 -7.45 14.89 6.81
C LYS A 183 -6.19 15.68 7.17
N ALA A 184 -6.34 16.89 7.70
CA ALA A 184 -5.22 17.78 8.00
C ALA A 184 -4.31 17.28 9.15
N ASP A 185 -4.82 16.37 9.97
CA ASP A 185 -4.08 15.64 11.01
C ASP A 185 -3.39 14.38 10.48
N GLN A 186 -3.69 13.94 9.25
CA GLN A 186 -3.07 12.80 8.58
C GLN A 186 -1.98 13.22 7.59
N LEU A 187 -2.19 14.31 6.86
CA LEU A 187 -1.21 14.87 5.93
C LEU A 187 -0.94 16.34 6.23
N PHE A 188 0.25 16.61 6.75
CA PHE A 188 0.70 17.94 7.17
C PHE A 188 2.17 18.15 6.77
N PRO A 189 2.64 19.42 6.70
CA PRO A 189 4.03 19.69 6.35
C PRO A 189 4.95 19.25 7.49
N ILE A 190 6.08 18.64 7.13
CA ILE A 190 7.10 18.17 8.06
C ILE A 190 8.19 19.23 8.17
N THR A 191 8.17 19.97 9.28
CA THR A 191 9.05 21.13 9.49
C THR A 191 10.07 20.93 10.60
N ASN A 192 9.85 19.93 11.45
CA ASN A 192 10.68 19.61 12.61
C ASN A 192 10.62 18.11 12.91
N THR A 193 11.43 17.67 13.89
CA THR A 193 11.49 16.28 14.33
C THR A 193 10.13 15.76 14.81
N GLN A 194 9.36 16.57 15.55
CA GLN A 194 8.06 16.15 16.08
C GLN A 194 7.03 15.90 14.98
N ASP A 195 7.04 16.69 13.90
CA ASP A 195 6.18 16.46 12.74
C ASP A 195 6.53 15.12 12.07
N ALA A 196 7.82 14.84 11.86
CA ALA A 196 8.26 13.57 11.28
C ALA A 196 7.87 12.38 12.15
N GLN A 197 8.02 12.49 13.47
CA GLN A 197 7.63 11.43 14.41
C GLN A 197 6.14 11.11 14.31
N LYS A 198 5.27 12.15 14.35
CA LYS A 198 3.82 11.99 14.19
C LYS A 198 3.44 11.38 12.85
N ALA A 199 4.11 11.82 11.77
CA ALA A 199 3.82 11.32 10.44
C ALA A 199 4.19 9.83 10.29
N ILE A 200 5.28 9.41 10.92
CA ILE A 200 5.66 8.00 10.99
C ILE A 200 4.67 7.19 11.83
N ASP A 201 4.23 7.73 12.97
CA ASP A 201 3.23 7.07 13.83
C ASP A 201 1.95 6.74 13.03
N ILE A 202 1.49 7.65 12.16
CA ILE A 202 0.35 7.42 11.27
C ILE A 202 0.56 6.21 10.34
N ILE A 203 1.74 6.07 9.71
CA ILE A 203 2.04 4.93 8.83
C ILE A 203 1.95 3.62 9.62
N VAL A 204 2.60 3.58 10.79
CA VAL A 204 2.67 2.37 11.62
C VAL A 204 1.28 1.99 12.16
N GLU A 205 0.53 2.96 12.69
CA GLU A 205 -0.78 2.72 13.28
C GLU A 205 -1.82 2.29 12.23
N GLN A 206 -1.77 2.83 11.02
CA GLN A 206 -2.70 2.45 9.94
C GLN A 206 -2.37 1.08 9.33
N GLY A 207 -1.09 0.75 9.13
CA GLY A 207 -0.69 -0.56 8.59
C GLY A 207 -0.89 -1.70 9.59
N GLU A 208 -0.14 -1.67 10.69
CA GLU A 208 -0.02 -2.79 11.65
C GLU A 208 -0.96 -2.67 12.86
N GLY A 209 -1.46 -1.46 13.17
CA GLY A 209 -2.23 -1.20 14.37
C GLY A 209 -1.35 -1.12 15.61
N THR A 210 -1.94 -1.36 16.79
CA THR A 210 -1.22 -1.32 18.07
C THR A 210 -1.27 -2.65 18.79
N ASP A 211 -0.38 -2.85 19.77
CA ASP A 211 -0.37 -4.03 20.64
C ASP A 211 -1.57 -4.12 21.60
N LYS A 212 -2.47 -3.13 21.56
CA LYS A 212 -3.60 -2.98 22.49
C LYS A 212 -4.95 -2.91 21.81
N SER A 213 -4.99 -2.45 20.57
CA SER A 213 -6.21 -2.19 19.84
C SER A 213 -6.02 -2.46 18.35
N PRO A 214 -6.96 -3.16 17.69
CA PRO A 214 -6.99 -3.25 16.24
C PRO A 214 -7.36 -1.91 15.59
N ALA A 215 -8.00 -1.01 16.36
CA ALA A 215 -8.39 0.32 15.94
C ALA A 215 -7.33 1.37 16.30
N PHE A 216 -7.10 2.33 15.39
CA PHE A 216 -6.26 3.51 15.60
C PHE A 216 -7.07 4.82 15.70
N ASP A 217 -8.32 4.82 15.23
CA ASP A 217 -9.31 5.90 15.43
C ASP A 217 -10.68 5.28 15.75
N LEU A 218 -11.66 6.10 16.15
CA LEU A 218 -13.04 5.67 16.35
C LEU A 218 -13.58 5.07 15.04
N ASP A 219 -13.78 3.76 15.05
CA ASP A 219 -14.29 2.93 13.95
C ASP A 219 -13.33 2.68 12.76
N GLU A 220 -12.04 3.00 12.88
CA GLU A 220 -11.03 2.66 11.85
C GLU A 220 -9.99 1.68 12.40
N ILE A 221 -9.88 0.52 11.75
CA ILE A 221 -8.94 -0.57 12.10
C ILE A 221 -7.78 -0.66 11.12
N ALA A 222 -6.64 -1.15 11.59
CA ALA A 222 -5.43 -1.27 10.77
C ALA A 222 -5.59 -2.25 9.60
N HIS A 223 -4.73 -2.12 8.57
CA HIS A 223 -4.83 -2.86 7.32
C HIS A 223 -4.88 -4.38 7.54
N TYR A 224 -4.03 -4.91 8.42
CA TYR A 224 -4.05 -6.33 8.79
C TYR A 224 -5.44 -6.81 9.20
N TYR A 225 -6.10 -6.05 10.08
CA TYR A 225 -7.42 -6.40 10.60
C TYR A 225 -8.52 -6.17 9.56
N LYS A 226 -8.42 -5.13 8.72
CA LYS A 226 -9.30 -4.95 7.56
C LYS A 226 -9.23 -6.16 6.62
N PHE A 227 -8.03 -6.66 6.31
CA PHE A 227 -7.88 -7.89 5.52
C PHE A 227 -8.35 -9.14 6.28
N GLU A 228 -8.16 -9.20 7.60
CA GLU A 228 -8.68 -10.28 8.43
C GLU A 228 -10.21 -10.36 8.35
N GLU A 229 -10.92 -9.22 8.33
CA GLU A 229 -12.37 -9.20 8.12
C GLU A 229 -12.76 -9.90 6.82
N LEU A 230 -12.06 -9.57 5.72
CA LEU A 230 -12.32 -10.11 4.39
C LEU A 230 -12.01 -11.62 4.32
N TYR A 231 -10.96 -12.06 4.99
CA TYR A 231 -10.61 -13.48 5.09
C TYR A 231 -11.63 -14.27 5.92
N LYS A 232 -12.02 -13.74 7.08
CA LYS A 232 -13.00 -14.36 7.98
C LYS A 232 -14.43 -14.24 7.46
N GLY A 233 -14.67 -13.34 6.51
CA GLY A 233 -15.98 -13.02 5.98
C GLY A 233 -16.91 -12.41 7.04
N ARG A 234 -16.36 -11.71 8.03
CA ARG A 234 -17.08 -11.08 9.15
C ARG A 234 -16.37 -9.79 9.54
N LYS A 235 -17.14 -8.75 9.89
CA LYS A 235 -16.58 -7.47 10.31
C LYS A 235 -16.00 -7.56 11.71
N ILE A 236 -15.04 -6.72 12.05
CA ILE A 236 -14.59 -6.47 13.42
C ILE A 236 -15.38 -5.29 13.92
N VAL A 237 -16.11 -5.48 15.03
CA VAL A 237 -17.01 -4.47 15.58
C VAL A 237 -16.71 -4.25 17.06
N ALA A 238 -17.00 -3.05 17.55
CA ALA A 238 -16.91 -2.75 18.98
C ALA A 238 -17.82 -3.70 19.78
N ASP A 239 -17.25 -4.28 20.83
CA ASP A 239 -17.90 -5.27 21.69
C ASP A 239 -17.45 -5.04 23.13
N SER A 240 -18.33 -4.45 23.94
CA SER A 240 -18.07 -4.16 25.36
C SER A 240 -17.94 -5.42 26.22
N ASP A 241 -18.41 -6.57 25.74
CA ASP A 241 -18.29 -7.85 26.44
C ASP A 241 -16.96 -8.55 26.12
N SER A 242 -16.26 -8.10 25.07
CA SER A 242 -14.92 -8.57 24.72
C SER A 242 -13.85 -7.88 25.57
N PRO A 243 -12.89 -8.62 26.16
CA PRO A 243 -11.75 -8.03 26.86
C PRO A 243 -10.88 -7.10 25.98
N LEU A 244 -10.93 -7.26 24.66
CA LEU A 244 -10.25 -6.39 23.70
C LEU A 244 -11.09 -5.18 23.29
N GLY A 245 -12.36 -5.10 23.70
CA GLY A 245 -13.30 -4.09 23.24
C GLY A 245 -13.80 -4.31 21.80
N TYR A 246 -13.36 -5.39 21.13
CA TYR A 246 -13.73 -5.73 19.76
C TYR A 246 -13.95 -7.25 19.60
N SER A 247 -14.85 -7.64 18.68
CA SER A 247 -15.05 -9.03 18.27
C SER A 247 -15.57 -9.12 16.83
N PHE A 248 -15.55 -10.33 16.24
CA PHE A 248 -16.15 -10.53 14.93
C PHE A 248 -17.69 -10.45 14.99
N SER A 249 -18.28 -9.74 14.02
CA SER A 249 -19.71 -9.65 13.81
C SER A 249 -20.34 -11.03 13.58
N GLN A 250 -21.62 -11.15 13.93
CA GLN A 250 -22.38 -12.36 13.61
C GLN A 250 -22.81 -12.41 12.15
N GLU A 251 -23.12 -11.24 11.58
CA GLU A 251 -23.52 -11.09 10.19
C GLU A 251 -22.30 -11.31 9.27
N PRO A 252 -22.42 -12.17 8.26
CA PRO A 252 -21.35 -12.40 7.30
C PRO A 252 -21.25 -11.22 6.32
N ILE A 253 -20.03 -10.94 5.88
CA ILE A 253 -19.76 -10.07 4.74
C ILE A 253 -20.25 -10.80 3.47
N PRO A 254 -21.19 -10.22 2.70
CA PRO A 254 -21.63 -10.83 1.46
C PRO A 254 -20.48 -10.92 0.45
N PHE A 255 -20.26 -12.11 -0.10
CA PHE A 255 -19.27 -12.36 -1.14
C PHE A 255 -19.84 -13.28 -2.21
N ASP A 256 -19.82 -12.81 -3.46
CA ASP A 256 -20.16 -13.59 -4.64
C ASP A 256 -18.93 -13.73 -5.56
N ALA A 257 -18.41 -14.96 -5.64
CA ALA A 257 -17.22 -15.28 -6.43
C ALA A 257 -17.49 -15.21 -7.95
N ASP A 258 -18.74 -15.39 -8.39
CA ASP A 258 -19.11 -15.29 -9.81
C ASP A 258 -19.11 -13.83 -10.28
N GLU A 259 -19.13 -12.89 -9.35
CA GLU A 259 -19.04 -11.44 -9.58
C GLU A 259 -17.61 -10.90 -9.48
N VAL A 260 -16.63 -11.77 -9.68
CA VAL A 260 -15.21 -11.44 -9.81
C VAL A 260 -14.75 -11.78 -11.23
N PHE A 261 -14.18 -10.83 -11.95
CA PHE A 261 -13.47 -11.08 -13.20
C PHE A 261 -12.34 -12.07 -12.97
N ASN A 262 -12.30 -13.12 -13.81
CA ASN A 262 -11.28 -14.15 -13.70
C ASN A 262 -10.00 -13.73 -14.41
N PHE A 263 -9.30 -12.71 -13.89
CA PHE A 263 -8.04 -12.23 -14.48
C PHE A 263 -7.04 -13.38 -14.67
N PHE A 264 -6.40 -13.43 -15.83
CA PHE A 264 -5.22 -14.26 -16.00
C PHE A 264 -4.11 -13.73 -15.07
N PRO A 265 -3.56 -14.56 -14.17
CA PRO A 265 -2.64 -14.09 -13.14
C PRO A 265 -1.38 -13.51 -13.76
N ASN A 266 -0.94 -12.37 -13.25
CA ASN A 266 0.24 -11.65 -13.74
C ASN A 266 0.20 -11.37 -15.24
N THR A 267 -0.97 -10.95 -15.75
CA THR A 267 -1.13 -10.55 -17.14
C THR A 267 -0.06 -9.53 -17.54
N LYS A 268 0.57 -9.72 -18.70
CA LYS A 268 1.52 -8.79 -19.33
C LYS A 268 1.09 -8.47 -20.75
N SER A 269 1.56 -7.32 -21.25
CA SER A 269 1.20 -6.84 -22.59
C SER A 269 1.67 -7.80 -23.69
N ASP A 270 2.85 -8.42 -23.52
CA ASP A 270 3.44 -9.36 -24.49
C ASP A 270 2.72 -10.71 -24.56
N MET A 271 1.84 -11.02 -23.60
CA MET A 271 1.01 -12.21 -23.61
C MET A 271 -0.24 -12.07 -24.50
N ILE A 272 -0.52 -10.86 -24.99
CA ILE A 272 -1.72 -10.53 -25.77
C ILE A 272 -1.29 -10.25 -27.22
N PRO A 273 -1.90 -10.92 -28.23
CA PRO A 273 -1.57 -10.66 -29.62
C PRO A 273 -1.80 -9.18 -30.02
N PRO A 274 -0.88 -8.53 -30.76
CA PRO A 274 -0.98 -7.11 -31.11
C PRO A 274 -2.28 -6.70 -31.83
N GLU A 275 -2.91 -7.61 -32.55
CA GLU A 275 -4.18 -7.41 -33.26
C GLU A 275 -5.41 -7.42 -32.35
N HIS A 276 -5.29 -7.94 -31.11
CA HIS A 276 -6.39 -8.00 -30.16
C HIS A 276 -6.63 -6.63 -29.52
N GLU A 277 -7.89 -6.20 -29.36
CA GLU A 277 -8.21 -4.89 -28.77
C GLU A 277 -7.59 -4.72 -27.36
N GLY A 278 -7.53 -5.81 -26.59
CA GLY A 278 -6.93 -5.82 -25.25
C GLY A 278 -5.46 -5.41 -25.22
N TYR A 279 -4.70 -5.66 -26.30
CA TYR A 279 -3.30 -5.24 -26.40
C TYR A 279 -3.19 -3.70 -26.38
N ARG A 280 -4.09 -2.99 -27.07
CA ARG A 280 -4.07 -1.52 -27.06
C ARG A 280 -4.45 -0.97 -25.69
N LEU A 281 -5.45 -1.56 -25.04
CA LEU A 281 -5.95 -1.10 -23.74
C LEU A 281 -4.96 -1.35 -22.60
N ILE A 282 -4.25 -2.48 -22.60
CA ILE A 282 -3.25 -2.75 -21.58
C ILE A 282 -2.03 -1.84 -21.72
N ASN A 283 -1.62 -1.55 -22.97
CA ASN A 283 -0.58 -0.56 -23.23
C ASN A 283 -1.02 0.85 -22.83
N GLN A 284 -2.29 1.21 -23.05
CA GLN A 284 -2.84 2.48 -22.56
C GLN A 284 -2.86 2.54 -21.03
N PHE A 285 -3.22 1.44 -20.35
CA PHE A 285 -3.14 1.33 -18.89
C PHE A 285 -1.71 1.56 -18.39
N ASN A 286 -0.72 0.87 -18.97
CA ASN A 286 0.68 1.02 -18.59
C ASN A 286 1.20 2.44 -18.85
N PHE A 287 0.81 3.06 -19.97
CA PHE A 287 1.13 4.46 -20.27
C PHE A 287 0.52 5.43 -19.25
N SER A 288 -0.77 5.27 -18.92
CA SER A 288 -1.44 6.09 -17.89
C SER A 288 -0.78 5.91 -16.53
N TYR A 289 -0.34 4.69 -16.20
CA TYR A 289 0.34 4.40 -14.94
C TYR A 289 1.73 5.04 -14.88
N ALA A 290 2.52 4.96 -15.95
CA ALA A 290 3.78 5.68 -16.04
C ALA A 290 3.58 7.21 -16.00
N THR A 291 2.50 7.71 -16.61
CA THR A 291 2.12 9.14 -16.53
C THR A 291 1.77 9.55 -15.10
N LEU A 292 1.05 8.69 -14.36
CA LEU A 292 0.76 8.89 -12.95
C LEU A 292 2.05 9.01 -12.13
N LEU A 293 3.00 8.08 -12.30
CA LEU A 293 4.27 8.10 -11.58
C LEU A 293 5.12 9.33 -11.91
N ASN A 294 5.14 9.77 -13.17
CA ASN A 294 5.77 11.03 -13.55
C ASN A 294 5.09 12.25 -12.89
N GLY A 295 3.76 12.26 -12.85
CA GLY A 295 2.99 13.29 -12.19
C GLY A 295 3.28 13.34 -10.68
N LEU A 296 3.31 12.19 -10.00
CA LEU A 296 3.68 12.11 -8.59
C LEU A 296 5.13 12.55 -8.36
N ASN A 297 6.06 12.15 -9.23
CA ASN A 297 7.45 12.60 -9.16
C ASN A 297 7.55 14.13 -9.26
N ARG A 298 6.76 14.77 -10.13
CA ARG A 298 6.65 16.23 -10.23
C ARG A 298 6.04 16.84 -8.96
N THR A 299 4.94 16.27 -8.46
CA THR A 299 4.28 16.68 -7.21
C THR A 299 5.28 16.72 -6.04
N PHE A 300 6.01 15.63 -5.84
CA PHE A 300 6.94 15.50 -4.71
C PHE A 300 8.24 16.28 -4.90
N ASN A 301 8.55 16.82 -6.08
CA ASN A 301 9.82 17.51 -6.33
C ASN A 301 9.67 19.01 -6.61
N GLY A 302 8.61 19.64 -6.10
CA GLY A 302 8.47 21.11 -6.07
C GLY A 302 7.19 21.66 -6.68
N GLU A 303 6.26 20.81 -7.09
CA GLU A 303 4.96 21.23 -7.62
C GLU A 303 3.79 20.52 -6.91
N PRO A 304 3.64 20.72 -5.58
CA PRO A 304 2.61 20.03 -4.78
C PRO A 304 1.19 20.21 -5.32
N ASP A 305 0.89 21.36 -5.94
CA ASP A 305 -0.40 21.66 -6.57
C ASP A 305 -0.72 20.77 -7.80
N PHE A 306 0.22 19.93 -8.23
CA PHE A 306 -0.02 18.95 -9.30
C PHE A 306 -0.75 17.68 -8.81
N LEU A 307 -0.83 17.45 -7.49
CA LEU A 307 -1.48 16.27 -6.90
C LEU A 307 -2.93 16.02 -7.43
N PRO A 308 -3.83 17.01 -7.55
CA PRO A 308 -5.17 16.78 -8.08
C PRO A 308 -5.19 16.19 -9.51
N HIS A 309 -4.19 16.54 -10.34
CA HIS A 309 -4.06 15.96 -11.69
C HIS A 309 -3.71 14.47 -11.61
N THR A 310 -2.83 14.09 -10.67
CA THR A 310 -2.47 12.68 -10.45
C THR A 310 -3.66 11.86 -9.97
N ILE A 311 -4.49 12.42 -9.08
CA ILE A 311 -5.74 11.80 -8.62
C ILE A 311 -6.69 11.59 -9.82
N GLY A 312 -6.76 12.55 -10.75
CA GLY A 312 -7.51 12.39 -12.00
C GLY A 312 -7.07 11.16 -12.81
N ILE A 313 -5.76 10.94 -12.96
CA ILE A 313 -5.20 9.78 -13.69
C ILE A 313 -5.54 8.46 -12.99
N MET A 314 -5.66 8.43 -11.65
CA MET A 314 -6.07 7.23 -10.93
C MET A 314 -7.48 6.76 -11.32
N TYR A 315 -8.40 7.70 -11.62
CA TYR A 315 -9.72 7.35 -12.14
C TYR A 315 -9.63 6.73 -13.54
N ASP A 316 -8.74 7.23 -14.40
CA ASP A 316 -8.51 6.64 -15.73
C ASP A 316 -7.98 5.20 -15.62
N LEU A 317 -7.04 4.95 -14.71
CA LEU A 317 -6.53 3.61 -14.43
C LEU A 317 -7.64 2.65 -14.03
N LYS A 318 -8.54 3.08 -13.15
CA LYS A 318 -9.71 2.28 -12.75
C LYS A 318 -10.58 1.92 -13.96
N LEU A 319 -10.95 2.90 -14.77
CA LEU A 319 -11.82 2.67 -15.95
C LEU A 319 -11.16 1.74 -16.96
N LEU A 320 -9.86 1.89 -17.19
CA LEU A 320 -9.08 1.01 -18.07
C LEU A 320 -9.01 -0.42 -17.53
N ALA A 321 -8.74 -0.59 -16.24
CA ALA A 321 -8.68 -1.92 -15.61
C ALA A 321 -10.04 -2.64 -15.64
N GLU A 322 -11.14 -1.93 -15.36
CA GLU A 322 -12.49 -2.48 -15.45
C GLU A 322 -12.85 -2.87 -16.89
N LYS A 323 -12.44 -2.06 -17.88
CA LYS A 323 -12.61 -2.39 -19.30
C LYS A 323 -11.81 -3.63 -19.68
N LEU A 324 -10.53 -3.72 -19.31
CA LEU A 324 -9.69 -4.91 -19.52
C LEU A 324 -10.33 -6.16 -18.92
N GLY A 325 -10.82 -6.03 -17.68
CA GLY A 325 -11.46 -7.13 -16.96
C GLY A 325 -12.70 -7.70 -17.61
N SER A 326 -13.42 -6.90 -18.39
CA SER A 326 -14.60 -7.32 -19.15
C SER A 326 -14.26 -8.10 -20.44
N MET A 327 -13.00 -8.14 -20.84
CA MET A 327 -12.55 -8.77 -22.07
C MET A 327 -12.00 -10.17 -21.82
N ASN A 328 -12.42 -11.13 -22.64
CA ASN A 328 -11.82 -12.46 -22.64
C ASN A 328 -10.34 -12.39 -23.01
N PHE A 329 -9.53 -13.20 -22.35
CA PHE A 329 -8.11 -13.32 -22.66
C PHE A 329 -7.92 -14.21 -23.89
N PRO A 330 -7.29 -13.72 -24.98
CA PRO A 330 -7.12 -14.50 -26.21
C PRO A 330 -6.25 -15.73 -25.98
N GLY A 331 -6.78 -16.92 -26.31
CA GLY A 331 -6.07 -18.19 -26.14
C GLY A 331 -6.02 -18.72 -24.70
N LYS A 332 -6.60 -18.03 -23.71
CA LYS A 332 -6.71 -18.50 -22.31
C LYS A 332 -8.18 -18.64 -21.92
N LYS A 333 -8.78 -19.77 -22.30
CA LYS A 333 -10.21 -20.04 -22.11
C LYS A 333 -10.62 -19.84 -20.64
N GLY A 334 -11.68 -19.06 -20.41
CA GLY A 334 -12.24 -18.80 -19.09
C GLY A 334 -11.52 -17.71 -18.29
N TYR A 335 -10.46 -17.12 -18.81
CA TYR A 335 -9.78 -15.98 -18.20
C TYR A 335 -10.14 -14.67 -18.91
N THR A 336 -10.07 -13.59 -18.16
CA THR A 336 -10.13 -12.21 -18.65
C THR A 336 -8.79 -11.51 -18.48
N ILE A 337 -8.65 -10.30 -19.03
CA ILE A 337 -7.39 -9.57 -19.05
C ILE A 337 -7.26 -8.74 -17.76
N GLY A 338 -6.17 -8.93 -17.01
CA GLY A 338 -5.85 -8.11 -15.85
C GLY A 338 -4.96 -6.90 -16.19
N PRO A 339 -4.90 -5.87 -15.32
CA PRO A 339 -3.90 -4.81 -15.42
C PRO A 339 -2.49 -5.35 -15.15
N SER A 340 -1.48 -4.73 -15.74
CA SER A 340 -0.10 -5.23 -15.70
C SER A 340 0.90 -4.34 -14.96
N PHE A 341 0.60 -3.03 -14.83
CA PHE A 341 1.46 -2.04 -14.17
C PHE A 341 2.92 -2.07 -14.67
N GLU A 342 3.12 -2.26 -15.97
CA GLU A 342 4.46 -2.34 -16.55
C GLU A 342 5.03 -0.93 -16.71
N TYR A 343 6.33 -0.78 -16.44
CA TYR A 343 7.05 0.44 -16.78
C TYR A 343 7.01 0.67 -18.28
N VAL A 344 6.62 1.87 -18.68
CA VAL A 344 6.74 2.37 -20.06
C VAL A 344 7.40 3.73 -20.01
N GLU A 345 8.37 3.95 -20.90
CA GLU A 345 9.01 5.26 -21.03
C GLU A 345 8.01 6.24 -21.66
N VAL A 346 7.75 7.35 -20.96
CA VAL A 346 6.87 8.42 -21.42
C VAL A 346 7.75 9.60 -21.80
N ASN A 347 7.82 9.92 -23.09
CA ASN A 347 8.45 11.16 -23.54
C ASN A 347 7.48 12.31 -23.21
N LEU A 348 7.77 13.07 -22.16
CA LEU A 348 7.01 14.24 -21.73
C LEU A 348 7.48 15.52 -22.41
#